data_AF-A0A956YJ40-F1
#
_entry.id   AF-A0A956YJ40-F1
#
_cell.length_a   1.000
_cell.length_b   1.000
_cell.length_c   1.000
_cell.angle_alpha   90.00
_cell.angle_beta   90.00
_cell.angle_gamma   90.00
#
_symmetry.space_group_name_H-M   'P 1'
#
loop_
_entity.id
_entity.type
_entity.pdbx_description
1 polymer ?
#
loop_
_entity_poly.entity_id
_entity_poly.type
_entity_poly.pdbx_seq_one_letter_code
_entity_poly.pdbx_strand_id
1 'polypeptide(L)'
;MLAWIAFLLLIIPYFAYANGRFRQRLRQMAKTKQRAGLLIALHIIPYLLIALPTTGVTNRDFWIGLGKMALFIGIPGLATLLRPAKAKSLHLLDIVAILAVWFPIEFGWLPPADIHLAEGVNLPGATLTGVILYLFLYLVVRPLPRIGYTFQITKLDLKRVNTGLIAYTLVGIPIGLLTHFLRFSIADFDLFTWVLAWPLGYLFTALPEELLFRGIIQQQLHHRLKNQWLALAVASFIFGLAHLNNSTGGYPAPNWMYVLMATIAGLAYGWTWHKTGKITASALVHATVNFIWGIFLTA
;
A
#
# COMPACT_ATOMS: atom_id res chain seq x y z
N MET A 1 4.58 -15.62 -22.22
CA MET A 1 3.10 -15.50 -22.27
C MET A 1 2.46 -15.52 -20.89
N LEU A 2 2.73 -16.51 -20.01
CA LEU A 2 2.12 -16.60 -18.67
C LEU A 2 2.41 -15.38 -17.76
N ALA A 3 3.63 -14.85 -17.79
CA ALA A 3 4.00 -13.63 -17.06
C ALA A 3 3.13 -12.42 -17.44
N TRP A 4 2.87 -12.21 -18.73
CA TRP A 4 1.97 -11.16 -19.22
C TRP A 4 0.52 -11.38 -18.77
N ILE A 5 0.05 -12.62 -18.71
CA ILE A 5 -1.30 -12.92 -18.19
C ILE A 5 -1.35 -12.59 -16.69
N ALA A 6 -0.36 -13.00 -15.90
CA ALA A 6 -0.27 -12.68 -14.48
C ALA A 6 -0.22 -11.16 -14.24
N PHE A 7 0.54 -10.43 -15.06
CA PHE A 7 0.58 -8.96 -15.05
C PHE A 7 -0.81 -8.36 -15.27
N LEU A 8 -1.50 -8.77 -16.33
CA LEU A 8 -2.83 -8.24 -16.66
C LEU A 8 -3.85 -8.58 -15.55
N LEU A 9 -3.76 -9.77 -14.95
CA LEU A 9 -4.60 -10.17 -13.83
C LEU A 9 -4.39 -9.34 -12.56
N LEU A 10 -3.24 -8.66 -12.40
CA LEU A 10 -2.98 -7.78 -11.28
C LEU A 10 -3.27 -6.31 -11.63
N ILE A 11 -2.80 -5.84 -12.78
CA ILE A 11 -2.91 -4.43 -13.17
C ILE A 11 -4.33 -4.05 -13.59
N ILE A 12 -5.06 -4.90 -14.31
CA ILE A 12 -6.44 -4.56 -14.71
C ILE A 12 -7.32 -4.35 -13.47
N PRO A 13 -7.36 -5.27 -12.47
CA PRO A 13 -8.09 -5.01 -11.24
C PRO A 13 -7.60 -3.78 -10.49
N TYR A 14 -6.27 -3.54 -10.45
CA TYR A 14 -5.67 -2.38 -9.80
C TYR A 14 -6.39 -1.09 -10.21
N PHE A 15 -6.59 -0.87 -11.51
CA PHE A 15 -7.31 0.31 -12.00
C PHE A 15 -8.84 0.13 -11.98
N ALA A 16 -9.35 -1.06 -12.27
CA ALA A 16 -10.79 -1.31 -12.34
C ALA A 16 -11.51 -1.06 -11.01
N TYR A 17 -10.86 -1.27 -9.85
CA TYR A 17 -11.43 -0.96 -8.54
C TYR A 17 -11.77 0.53 -8.35
N ALA A 18 -11.17 1.44 -9.11
CA ALA A 18 -11.55 2.85 -9.09
C ALA A 18 -12.97 3.08 -9.64
N ASN A 19 -13.49 2.16 -10.45
CA ASN A 19 -14.81 2.24 -11.03
C ASN A 19 -15.90 1.72 -10.06
N GLY A 20 -16.90 2.57 -9.78
CA GLY A 20 -18.04 2.20 -8.90
C GLY A 20 -18.88 1.02 -9.41
N ARG A 21 -19.12 0.93 -10.72
CA ARG A 21 -19.92 -0.15 -11.33
C ARG A 21 -19.19 -1.49 -11.24
N PHE A 22 -17.88 -1.49 -11.46
CA PHE A 22 -17.04 -2.69 -11.32
C PHE A 22 -17.12 -3.23 -9.88
N ARG A 23 -16.93 -2.36 -8.87
CA ARG A 23 -17.08 -2.73 -7.45
C ARG A 23 -18.47 -3.27 -7.14
N GLN A 24 -19.53 -2.65 -7.65
CA GLN A 24 -20.90 -3.10 -7.42
C GLN A 24 -21.16 -4.50 -7.99
N ARG A 25 -20.66 -4.80 -9.20
CA ARG A 25 -20.74 -6.15 -9.79
C ARG A 25 -20.00 -7.18 -8.94
N LEU A 26 -18.78 -6.88 -8.51
CA LEU A 26 -18.02 -7.78 -7.63
C LEU A 26 -18.74 -7.99 -6.29
N ARG A 27 -19.35 -6.95 -5.70
CA ARG A 27 -20.16 -7.09 -4.48
C ARG A 27 -21.38 -8.00 -4.69
N GLN A 28 -22.01 -7.94 -5.86
CA GLN A 28 -23.09 -8.84 -6.22
C GLN A 28 -22.61 -10.31 -6.37
N MET A 29 -21.42 -10.52 -6.93
CA MET A 29 -20.81 -11.85 -7.02
C MET A 29 -20.42 -12.37 -5.63
N ALA A 30 -19.89 -11.52 -4.76
CA ALA A 30 -19.46 -11.82 -3.39
C ALA A 30 -20.59 -11.79 -2.34
N LYS A 31 -21.87 -11.90 -2.74
CA LYS A 31 -23.04 -11.76 -1.84
C LYS A 31 -23.05 -12.73 -0.66
N THR A 32 -22.53 -13.94 -0.82
CA THR A 32 -22.47 -14.96 0.24
C THR A 32 -21.04 -15.19 0.68
N LYS A 33 -20.84 -15.65 1.92
CA LYS A 33 -19.49 -15.96 2.44
C LYS A 33 -18.78 -17.00 1.58
N GLN A 34 -19.49 -18.01 1.05
CA GLN A 34 -18.89 -19.01 0.18
C GLN A 34 -18.39 -18.40 -1.13
N ARG A 35 -19.20 -17.55 -1.79
CA ARG A 35 -18.80 -16.90 -3.05
C ARG A 35 -17.67 -15.90 -2.82
N ALA A 36 -17.72 -15.13 -1.75
CA ALA A 36 -16.64 -14.23 -1.36
C ALA A 36 -15.34 -15.01 -1.09
N GLY A 37 -15.41 -16.14 -0.37
CA GLY A 37 -14.28 -17.04 -0.13
C GLY A 37 -13.67 -17.59 -1.41
N LEU A 38 -14.50 -18.02 -2.37
CA LEU A 38 -14.02 -18.48 -3.68
C LEU A 38 -13.29 -17.35 -4.42
N LEU A 39 -13.87 -16.14 -4.48
CA LEU A 39 -13.24 -15.00 -5.13
C LEU A 39 -11.94 -14.56 -4.44
N ILE A 40 -11.83 -14.69 -3.12
CA ILE A 40 -10.58 -14.49 -2.38
C ILE A 40 -9.56 -15.53 -2.85
N ALA A 41 -9.92 -16.82 -2.88
CA ALA A 41 -9.04 -17.89 -3.29
C ALA A 41 -8.48 -17.71 -4.71
N LEU A 42 -9.24 -17.10 -5.63
CA LEU A 42 -8.76 -16.81 -7.00
C LEU A 42 -7.54 -15.88 -7.05
N HIS A 43 -7.23 -15.14 -5.98
CA HIS A 43 -6.01 -14.33 -5.91
C HIS A 43 -4.72 -15.17 -5.91
N ILE A 44 -4.82 -16.50 -5.81
CA ILE A 44 -3.66 -17.41 -5.96
C ILE A 44 -3.23 -17.57 -7.42
N ILE A 45 -4.11 -17.28 -8.39
CA ILE A 45 -3.87 -17.54 -9.81
C ILE A 45 -2.62 -16.82 -10.33
N PRO A 46 -2.38 -15.52 -10.05
CA PRO A 46 -1.15 -14.86 -10.51
C PRO A 46 0.11 -15.58 -10.05
N TYR A 47 0.17 -16.04 -8.80
CA TYR A 47 1.30 -16.83 -8.30
C TYR A 47 1.44 -18.15 -9.06
N LEU A 48 0.35 -18.89 -9.27
CA LEU A 48 0.41 -20.15 -10.04
C LEU A 48 0.95 -19.91 -11.45
N LEU A 49 0.49 -18.87 -12.16
CA LEU A 49 0.96 -18.56 -13.52
C LEU A 49 2.45 -18.21 -13.58
N ILE A 50 3.00 -17.62 -12.52
CA ILE A 50 4.41 -17.22 -12.42
C ILE A 50 5.28 -18.40 -11.99
N ALA A 51 4.85 -19.13 -10.96
CA ALA A 51 5.65 -20.15 -10.28
C ALA A 51 5.54 -21.55 -10.89
N LEU A 52 4.68 -21.75 -11.90
CA LEU A 52 4.57 -23.05 -12.58
C LEU A 52 5.95 -23.56 -13.03
N PRO A 53 6.18 -24.89 -13.04
CA PRO A 53 7.47 -25.55 -13.30
C PRO A 53 8.13 -25.26 -14.66
N THR A 54 7.52 -24.42 -15.49
CA THR A 54 8.11 -23.87 -16.71
C THR A 54 9.19 -22.81 -16.41
N THR A 55 9.20 -22.27 -15.19
CA THR A 55 10.28 -21.45 -14.65
C THR A 55 11.19 -22.35 -13.83
N GLY A 56 12.51 -22.13 -13.80
CA GLY A 56 13.50 -23.01 -13.15
C GLY A 56 13.41 -23.16 -11.62
N VAL A 57 12.21 -23.05 -11.06
CA VAL A 57 11.84 -23.28 -9.67
C VAL A 57 11.78 -24.78 -9.41
N THR A 58 12.44 -25.25 -8.35
CA THR A 58 12.37 -26.67 -7.98
C THR A 58 10.95 -27.03 -7.54
N ASN A 59 10.56 -28.31 -7.69
CA ASN A 59 9.26 -28.79 -7.21
C ASN A 59 9.05 -28.46 -5.71
N ARG A 60 10.12 -28.57 -4.90
CA ARG A 60 10.09 -28.22 -3.47
C ARG A 60 9.76 -26.74 -3.25
N ASP A 61 10.46 -25.85 -3.93
CA ASP A 61 10.28 -24.39 -3.77
C ASP A 61 8.89 -23.95 -4.24
N PHE A 62 8.38 -24.57 -5.31
CA PHE A 62 7.02 -24.34 -5.78
C PHE A 62 5.98 -24.62 -4.69
N TRP A 63 6.02 -25.80 -4.06
CA TRP A 63 5.04 -26.18 -3.03
C TRP A 63 5.18 -25.33 -1.76
N ILE A 64 6.40 -25.00 -1.36
CA ILE A 64 6.63 -24.09 -0.22
C ILE A 64 6.03 -22.72 -0.51
N GLY A 65 6.31 -22.15 -1.69
CA GLY A 65 5.77 -20.86 -2.08
C GLY A 65 4.25 -20.87 -2.25
N LEU A 66 3.68 -21.97 -2.75
CA LEU A 66 2.23 -22.14 -2.84
C LEU A 66 1.59 -22.13 -1.45
N GLY A 67 2.18 -22.86 -0.48
CA GLY A 67 1.74 -22.83 0.91
C GLY A 67 1.81 -21.43 1.52
N LYS A 68 2.92 -20.71 1.31
CA LYS A 68 3.07 -19.32 1.76
C LYS A 68 2.00 -18.41 1.17
N MET A 69 1.76 -18.47 -0.14
CA MET A 69 0.75 -17.64 -0.80
C MET A 69 -0.68 -18.02 -0.40
N ALA A 70 -0.96 -19.31 -0.19
CA ALA A 70 -2.25 -19.77 0.33
C ALA A 70 -2.53 -19.21 1.73
N LEU A 71 -1.52 -19.16 2.62
CA LEU A 71 -1.65 -18.53 3.93
C LEU A 71 -1.80 -17.00 3.82
N PHE A 72 -0.98 -16.36 2.98
CA PHE A 72 -0.99 -14.93 2.73
C PHE A 72 -2.35 -14.42 2.24
N ILE A 73 -3.06 -15.22 1.43
CA ILE A 73 -4.41 -14.90 0.94
C ILE A 73 -5.49 -15.37 1.93
N GLY A 74 -5.34 -16.59 2.45
CA GLY A 74 -6.34 -17.28 3.25
C GLY A 74 -6.56 -16.65 4.62
N ILE A 75 -5.49 -16.30 5.34
CA ILE A 75 -5.60 -15.72 6.70
C ILE A 75 -6.39 -14.40 6.71
N PRO A 76 -6.02 -13.36 5.94
CA PRO A 76 -6.78 -12.11 5.93
C PRO A 76 -8.18 -12.27 5.32
N GLY A 77 -8.34 -13.19 4.37
CA GLY A 77 -9.63 -13.55 3.79
C GLY A 77 -10.59 -14.14 4.83
N LEU A 78 -10.14 -15.17 5.55
CA LEU A 78 -10.90 -15.80 6.63
C LEU A 78 -11.17 -14.81 7.77
N ALA A 79 -10.19 -14.01 8.17
CA ALA A 79 -10.38 -12.99 9.19
C ALA A 79 -11.49 -12.00 8.79
N THR A 80 -11.52 -11.58 7.53
CA THR A 80 -12.57 -10.69 7.00
C THR A 80 -13.94 -11.36 6.96
N LEU A 81 -14.02 -12.63 6.52
CA LEU A 81 -15.28 -13.39 6.39
C LEU A 81 -15.87 -13.82 7.74
N LEU A 82 -15.03 -14.13 8.72
CA LEU A 82 -15.42 -14.56 10.06
C LEU A 82 -15.68 -13.38 11.00
N ARG A 83 -15.32 -12.16 10.59
CA ARG A 83 -15.61 -10.95 11.35
C ARG A 83 -17.11 -10.81 11.66
N PRO A 84 -17.51 -10.59 12.93
CA PRO A 84 -18.91 -10.36 13.26
C PRO A 84 -19.47 -9.09 12.59
N ALA A 85 -20.69 -9.16 12.06
CA ALA A 85 -21.31 -8.06 11.33
C ALA A 85 -21.47 -6.79 12.18
N LYS A 86 -21.78 -6.94 13.48
CA LYS A 86 -21.95 -5.83 14.44
C LYS A 86 -20.65 -5.40 15.14
N ALA A 87 -19.50 -6.01 14.82
CA ALA A 87 -18.25 -5.67 15.49
C ALA A 87 -17.82 -4.22 15.17
N LYS A 88 -17.34 -3.51 16.20
CA LYS A 88 -16.79 -2.15 16.07
C LYS A 88 -15.53 -2.15 15.21
N SER A 89 -15.16 -1.00 14.64
CA SER A 89 -13.92 -0.83 13.87
C SER A 89 -12.69 -1.20 14.71
N LEU A 90 -11.64 -1.72 14.07
CA LEU A 90 -10.48 -2.32 14.74
C LEU A 90 -10.85 -3.47 15.68
N HIS A 91 -11.75 -4.34 15.22
CA HIS A 91 -11.94 -5.65 15.86
C HIS A 91 -10.65 -6.47 15.72
N LEU A 92 -10.42 -7.46 16.59
CA LEU A 92 -9.23 -8.32 16.51
C LEU A 92 -9.01 -8.91 15.11
N LEU A 93 -10.09 -9.37 14.46
CA LEU A 93 -10.02 -9.88 13.09
C LEU A 93 -9.71 -8.81 12.02
N ASP A 94 -10.00 -7.53 12.28
CA ASP A 94 -9.52 -6.43 11.42
C ASP A 94 -7.99 -6.30 11.56
N ILE A 95 -7.47 -6.41 12.78
CA ILE A 95 -6.03 -6.36 13.07
C ILE A 95 -5.32 -7.56 12.44
N VAL A 96 -5.87 -8.77 12.57
CA VAL A 96 -5.32 -9.98 11.93
C VAL A 96 -5.30 -9.81 10.41
N ALA A 97 -6.38 -9.31 9.79
CA ALA A 97 -6.41 -9.10 8.35
C ALA A 97 -5.40 -8.05 7.87
N ILE A 98 -5.17 -7.01 8.66
CA ILE A 98 -4.15 -6.00 8.38
C ILE A 98 -2.75 -6.65 8.49
N LEU A 99 -2.41 -7.21 9.64
CA LEU A 99 -1.07 -7.73 9.89
C LEU A 99 -0.72 -8.90 8.97
N ALA A 100 -1.67 -9.78 8.64
CA ALA A 100 -1.41 -10.95 7.80
C ALA A 100 -1.04 -10.60 6.35
N VAL A 101 -1.34 -9.39 5.87
CA VAL A 101 -0.89 -8.90 4.56
C VAL A 101 0.33 -7.99 4.69
N TRP A 102 0.34 -7.04 5.63
CA TRP A 102 1.47 -6.11 5.75
C TRP A 102 2.75 -6.82 6.19
N PHE A 103 2.68 -7.68 7.21
CA PHE A 103 3.87 -8.27 7.81
C PHE A 103 4.69 -9.14 6.83
N PRO A 104 4.11 -10.05 6.02
CA PRO A 104 4.91 -10.82 5.07
C PRO A 104 5.55 -9.98 3.97
N ILE A 105 4.95 -8.85 3.60
CA ILE A 105 5.52 -7.90 2.63
C ILE A 105 6.72 -7.19 3.27
N GLU A 106 6.51 -6.59 4.44
CA GLU A 106 7.51 -5.79 5.17
C GLU A 106 8.81 -6.56 5.44
N PHE A 107 8.67 -7.82 5.86
CA PHE A 107 9.82 -8.66 6.24
C PHE A 107 10.32 -9.57 5.10
N GLY A 108 9.79 -9.43 3.88
CA GLY A 108 10.23 -10.21 2.72
C GLY A 108 9.97 -11.71 2.86
N TRP A 109 8.88 -12.12 3.51
CA TRP A 109 8.57 -13.54 3.76
C TRP A 109 7.90 -14.24 2.58
N LEU A 110 7.38 -13.45 1.63
CA LEU A 110 6.73 -13.94 0.42
C LEU A 110 7.71 -14.70 -0.48
N PRO A 111 7.25 -15.72 -1.21
CA PRO A 111 8.09 -16.40 -2.18
C PRO A 111 8.49 -15.44 -3.32
N PRO A 112 9.66 -15.66 -3.96
CA PRO A 112 10.03 -14.94 -5.16
C PRO A 112 8.97 -15.20 -6.24
N ALA A 113 8.24 -14.16 -6.63
CA ALA A 113 7.17 -14.21 -7.61
C ALA A 113 7.18 -12.95 -8.47
N ASP A 114 8.38 -12.56 -8.91
CA ASP A 114 8.56 -11.40 -9.77
C ASP A 114 8.04 -11.68 -11.18
N ILE A 115 7.25 -10.75 -11.68
CA ILE A 115 6.73 -10.78 -13.02
C ILE A 115 7.77 -10.14 -13.93
N HIS A 116 8.47 -10.99 -14.67
CA HIS A 116 9.46 -10.59 -15.65
C HIS A 116 8.76 -10.22 -16.95
N LEU A 117 8.73 -8.93 -17.29
CA LEU A 117 8.06 -8.42 -18.49
C LEU A 117 9.04 -8.19 -19.64
N ALA A 118 10.22 -7.67 -19.32
CA ALA A 118 11.32 -7.42 -20.23
C ALA A 118 12.64 -7.41 -19.43
N GLU A 119 13.77 -7.37 -20.13
CA GLU A 119 15.08 -7.19 -19.49
C GLU A 119 15.09 -5.91 -18.63
N GLY A 120 15.45 -6.04 -17.35
CA GLY A 120 15.43 -4.93 -16.38
C GLY A 120 14.04 -4.50 -15.89
N VAL A 121 12.94 -5.11 -16.36
CA VAL A 121 11.57 -4.74 -15.96
C VAL A 121 10.89 -5.90 -15.21
N ASN A 122 11.02 -5.85 -13.88
CA ASN A 122 10.43 -6.80 -12.96
C ASN A 122 9.41 -6.11 -12.05
N LEU A 123 8.26 -6.74 -11.84
CA LEU A 123 7.25 -6.27 -10.91
C LEU A 123 7.04 -7.27 -9.77
N PRO A 124 6.91 -6.82 -8.52
CA PRO A 124 6.78 -7.71 -7.36
C PRO A 124 5.37 -8.31 -7.31
N GLY A 125 5.16 -9.43 -8.01
CA GLY A 125 3.85 -10.04 -8.22
C GLY A 125 3.16 -10.46 -6.91
N ALA A 126 3.91 -10.97 -5.94
CA ALA A 126 3.38 -11.32 -4.62
C ALA A 126 2.89 -10.09 -3.83
N THR A 127 3.68 -9.01 -3.83
CA THR A 127 3.30 -7.74 -3.18
C THR A 127 2.06 -7.14 -3.85
N LEU A 128 2.04 -7.09 -5.18
CA LEU A 128 0.87 -6.62 -5.95
C LEU A 128 -0.37 -7.45 -5.66
N THR A 129 -0.23 -8.78 -5.51
CA THR A 129 -1.34 -9.65 -5.08
C THR A 129 -1.90 -9.21 -3.74
N GLY A 130 -1.05 -8.82 -2.78
CA GLY A 130 -1.46 -8.26 -1.49
C GLY A 130 -2.26 -6.96 -1.62
N VAL A 131 -1.85 -6.06 -2.52
CA VAL A 131 -2.59 -4.80 -2.78
C VAL A 131 -3.96 -5.08 -3.38
N ILE A 132 -4.04 -5.94 -4.40
CA ILE A 132 -5.31 -6.35 -5.01
C ILE A 132 -6.22 -7.05 -4.00
N LEU A 133 -5.64 -7.88 -3.14
CA LEU A 133 -6.36 -8.54 -2.05
C LEU A 133 -6.94 -7.51 -1.07
N TYR A 134 -6.18 -6.52 -0.61
CA TYR A 134 -6.71 -5.44 0.22
C TYR A 134 -7.83 -4.64 -0.47
N LEU A 135 -7.66 -4.30 -1.75
CA LEU A 135 -8.73 -3.64 -2.51
C LEU A 135 -9.98 -4.51 -2.56
N PHE A 136 -9.85 -5.82 -2.81
CA PHE A 136 -10.99 -6.73 -2.80
C PHE A 136 -11.65 -6.82 -1.42
N LEU A 137 -10.87 -7.06 -0.36
CA LEU A 137 -11.37 -7.21 1.01
C LEU A 137 -12.10 -5.94 1.48
N TYR A 138 -11.54 -4.76 1.22
CA TYR A 138 -12.04 -3.50 1.79
C TYR A 138 -12.85 -2.61 0.84
N LEU A 139 -12.98 -2.98 -0.44
CA LEU A 139 -13.92 -2.34 -1.38
C LEU A 139 -15.07 -3.26 -1.77
N VAL A 140 -14.93 -4.58 -1.64
CA VAL A 140 -15.95 -5.56 -2.04
C VAL A 140 -16.52 -6.32 -0.85
N VAL A 141 -15.70 -7.08 -0.11
CA VAL A 141 -16.20 -8.00 0.92
C VAL A 141 -16.70 -7.25 2.17
N ARG A 142 -15.89 -6.34 2.68
CA ARG A 142 -16.20 -5.46 3.82
C ARG A 142 -15.90 -4.02 3.43
N PRO A 143 -16.77 -3.37 2.63
CA PRO A 143 -16.51 -2.07 2.08
C PRO A 143 -16.33 -1.00 3.18
N LEU A 144 -15.17 -0.35 3.19
CA LEU A 144 -14.91 0.81 4.02
C LEU A 144 -15.36 2.10 3.29
N PRO A 145 -16.20 2.95 3.90
CA PRO A 145 -16.89 4.02 3.18
C PRO A 145 -16.00 5.17 2.68
N ARG A 146 -14.84 5.43 3.30
CA ARG A 146 -14.01 6.62 3.03
C ARG A 146 -12.62 6.32 2.47
N ILE A 147 -12.39 5.12 1.92
CA ILE A 147 -11.10 4.81 1.26
C ILE A 147 -10.85 5.81 0.12
N GLY A 148 -11.85 6.09 -0.71
CA GLY A 148 -11.70 7.03 -1.82
C GLY A 148 -10.67 6.60 -2.86
N TYR A 149 -10.63 5.31 -3.16
CA TYR A 149 -9.88 4.76 -4.28
C TYR A 149 -10.55 5.18 -5.60
N THR A 150 -10.15 6.34 -6.12
CA THR A 150 -10.62 6.92 -7.39
C THR A 150 -9.54 7.84 -7.96
N PHE A 151 -9.33 7.78 -9.28
CA PHE A 151 -8.39 8.66 -9.97
C PHE A 151 -9.03 10.00 -10.41
N GLN A 152 -10.30 10.24 -10.03
CA GLN A 152 -10.97 11.50 -10.28
C GLN A 152 -10.49 12.55 -9.26
N ILE A 153 -9.45 13.29 -9.61
CA ILE A 153 -8.87 14.37 -8.80
C ILE A 153 -9.43 15.71 -9.27
N THR A 154 -10.03 16.47 -8.34
CA THR A 154 -10.60 17.79 -8.60
C THR A 154 -9.57 18.90 -8.34
N LYS A 155 -9.84 20.12 -8.82
CA LYS A 155 -9.03 21.31 -8.47
C LYS A 155 -8.95 21.55 -6.96
N LEU A 156 -10.04 21.27 -6.22
CA LEU A 156 -10.03 21.39 -4.76
C LEU A 156 -9.11 20.36 -4.11
N ASP A 157 -9.10 19.13 -4.62
CA ASP A 157 -8.17 18.10 -4.15
C ASP A 157 -6.71 18.53 -4.37
N LEU A 158 -6.39 19.06 -5.55
CA LEU A 158 -5.05 19.59 -5.85
C LEU A 158 -4.63 20.72 -4.91
N LYS A 159 -5.56 21.61 -4.53
CA LYS A 159 -5.29 22.64 -3.51
C LYS A 159 -4.93 22.02 -2.17
N ARG A 160 -5.60 20.92 -1.77
CA ARG A 160 -5.28 20.20 -0.52
C ARG A 160 -3.96 19.45 -0.62
N VAL A 161 -3.66 18.81 -1.75
CA VAL A 161 -2.35 18.20 -2.03
C VAL A 161 -1.24 19.25 -1.87
N ASN A 162 -1.37 20.41 -2.51
CA ASN A 162 -0.39 21.49 -2.40
C ASN A 162 -0.25 22.00 -0.95
N THR A 163 -1.35 22.11 -0.21
CA THR A 163 -1.30 22.51 1.21
C THR A 163 -0.52 21.48 2.04
N GLY A 164 -0.74 20.19 1.81
CA GLY A 164 -0.01 19.11 2.49
C GLY A 164 1.48 19.13 2.17
N LEU A 165 1.84 19.36 0.91
CA LEU A 165 3.24 19.51 0.48
C LEU A 165 3.93 20.71 1.12
N ILE A 166 3.28 21.88 1.13
CA ILE A 166 3.81 23.08 1.80
C ILE A 166 3.98 22.82 3.29
N ALA A 167 2.98 22.22 3.96
CA ALA A 167 3.05 21.92 5.39
C ALA A 167 4.23 20.98 5.71
N TYR A 168 4.44 19.91 4.93
CA TYR A 168 5.60 19.04 5.10
C TYR A 168 6.91 19.77 4.80
N THR A 169 6.96 20.57 3.74
CA THR A 169 8.16 21.34 3.36
C THR A 169 8.59 22.30 4.48
N LEU A 170 7.64 22.99 5.11
CA LEU A 170 7.93 23.96 6.17
C LEU A 170 8.30 23.33 7.53
N VAL A 171 7.99 22.05 7.73
CA VAL A 171 8.19 21.37 9.03
C VAL A 171 9.20 20.24 8.90
N GLY A 172 8.93 19.27 8.03
CA GLY A 172 9.75 18.08 7.82
C GLY A 172 11.14 18.42 7.30
N ILE A 173 11.26 19.24 6.25
CA ILE A 173 12.59 19.56 5.69
C ILE A 173 13.49 20.26 6.71
N PRO A 174 13.06 21.35 7.40
CA PRO A 174 13.88 21.96 8.44
C PRO A 174 14.27 21.00 9.55
N ILE A 175 13.35 20.16 10.05
CA ILE A 175 13.67 19.17 11.09
C ILE A 175 14.70 18.16 10.59
N GLY A 176 14.53 17.65 9.37
CA GLY A 176 15.49 16.71 8.79
C GLY A 176 16.88 17.31 8.58
N LEU A 177 16.97 18.57 8.14
CA LEU A 177 18.24 19.28 8.00
C LEU A 177 18.90 19.56 9.36
N LEU A 178 18.12 20.03 10.35
CA LEU A 178 18.61 20.32 11.71
C LEU A 178 19.09 19.08 12.46
N THR A 179 18.49 17.92 12.17
CA THR A 179 18.88 16.63 12.76
C THR A 179 19.99 15.93 11.97
N HIS A 180 20.43 16.51 10.85
CA HIS A 180 21.35 15.88 9.88
C HIS A 180 20.84 14.55 9.32
N PHE A 181 19.53 14.29 9.38
CA PHE A 181 18.89 13.18 8.68
C PHE A 181 18.66 13.50 7.21
N LEU A 182 18.58 14.78 6.85
CA LEU A 182 18.57 15.24 5.47
C LEU A 182 19.81 16.09 5.22
N ARG A 183 20.41 15.90 4.06
CA ARG A 183 21.48 16.72 3.50
C ARG A 183 21.08 17.08 2.09
N PHE A 184 21.28 18.33 1.70
CA PHE A 184 21.07 18.71 0.31
C PHE A 184 22.09 18.01 -0.58
N SER A 185 21.60 17.25 -1.54
CA SER A 185 22.40 16.52 -2.51
C SER A 185 21.56 16.31 -3.74
N ILE A 186 22.07 16.69 -4.91
CA ILE A 186 21.39 16.44 -6.17
C ILE A 186 21.86 15.09 -6.68
N ALA A 187 20.95 14.13 -6.84
CA ALA A 187 21.26 12.83 -7.42
C ALA A 187 21.64 12.98 -8.91
N ASP A 188 22.65 12.22 -9.34
CA ASP A 188 22.97 12.08 -10.77
C ASP A 188 21.77 11.47 -11.50
N PHE A 189 21.49 11.95 -12.73
CA PHE A 189 20.23 11.61 -13.39
C PHE A 189 20.31 11.24 -14.87
N ASP A 190 19.55 10.19 -15.18
CA ASP A 190 19.07 9.88 -16.52
C ASP A 190 17.61 10.34 -16.64
N LEU A 191 17.31 11.14 -17.67
CA LEU A 191 15.99 11.76 -17.86
C LEU A 191 14.87 10.71 -17.93
N PHE A 192 15.13 9.56 -18.55
CA PHE A 192 14.14 8.50 -18.71
C PHE A 192 13.76 7.89 -17.35
N THR A 193 14.77 7.53 -16.54
CA THR A 193 14.57 7.01 -15.18
C THR A 193 13.74 7.97 -14.33
N TRP A 194 13.94 9.28 -14.50
CA TRP A 194 13.27 10.30 -13.71
C TRP A 194 11.82 10.51 -14.05
N VAL A 195 11.50 10.55 -15.36
CA VAL A 195 10.12 10.64 -15.83
C VAL A 195 9.31 9.45 -15.34
N LEU A 196 9.93 8.28 -15.17
CA LEU A 196 9.28 7.07 -14.68
C LEU A 196 9.29 6.92 -13.14
N ALA A 197 10.28 7.47 -12.44
CA ALA A 197 10.41 7.31 -10.99
C ALA A 197 9.19 7.82 -10.21
N TRP A 198 8.69 9.01 -10.54
CA TRP A 198 7.52 9.58 -9.87
C TRP A 198 6.24 8.76 -10.10
N PRO A 199 5.80 8.44 -11.36
CA PRO A 199 4.58 7.69 -11.57
C PRO A 199 4.68 6.24 -11.05
N LEU A 200 5.84 5.60 -11.14
CA LEU A 200 6.04 4.26 -10.58
C LEU A 200 6.02 4.29 -9.05
N GLY A 201 6.71 5.24 -8.42
CA GLY A 201 6.66 5.44 -6.97
C GLY A 201 5.25 5.78 -6.48
N TYR A 202 4.50 6.58 -7.24
CA TYR A 202 3.09 6.86 -6.96
C TYR A 202 2.23 5.60 -7.00
N LEU A 203 2.31 4.81 -8.06
CA LEU A 203 1.46 3.63 -8.26
C LEU A 203 1.86 2.43 -7.41
N PHE A 204 3.15 2.21 -7.17
CA PHE A 204 3.65 0.95 -6.61
C PHE A 204 4.23 1.07 -5.21
N THR A 205 4.45 2.29 -4.71
CA THR A 205 4.91 2.53 -3.33
C THR A 205 3.86 3.35 -2.57
N ALA A 206 3.63 4.59 -2.97
CA ALA A 206 2.79 5.52 -2.23
C ALA A 206 1.32 5.09 -2.17
N LEU A 207 0.70 4.72 -3.30
CA LEU A 207 -0.72 4.37 -3.33
C LEU A 207 -1.03 3.08 -2.51
N PRO A 208 -0.24 1.99 -2.60
CA PRO A 208 -0.36 0.85 -1.70
C PRO A 208 -0.24 1.19 -0.20
N GLU A 209 0.75 2.00 0.16
CA GLU A 209 0.94 2.42 1.56
C GLU A 209 -0.22 3.30 2.04
N GLU A 210 -0.66 4.28 1.25
CA GLU A 210 -1.78 5.14 1.61
C GLU A 210 -3.11 4.38 1.68
N LEU A 211 -3.29 3.31 0.89
CA LEU A 211 -4.40 2.35 1.05
C LEU A 211 -4.39 1.72 2.44
N LEU A 212 -3.24 1.19 2.87
CA LEU A 212 -3.08 0.56 4.18
C LEU A 212 -3.25 1.57 5.32
N PHE A 213 -2.43 2.63 5.33
CA PHE A 213 -2.32 3.51 6.49
C PHE A 213 -3.48 4.50 6.59
N ARG A 214 -4.03 5.01 5.48
CA ARG A 214 -5.13 5.98 5.52
C ARG A 214 -6.48 5.33 5.27
N GLY A 215 -6.56 4.59 4.17
CA GLY A 215 -7.80 3.92 3.77
C GLY A 215 -8.28 2.91 4.81
N ILE A 216 -7.37 2.11 5.37
CA ILE A 216 -7.71 1.01 6.28
C ILE A 216 -7.45 1.38 7.75
N ILE A 217 -6.23 1.77 8.13
CA ILE A 217 -5.86 2.00 9.54
C ILE A 217 -6.47 3.31 10.08
N GLN A 218 -6.15 4.46 9.49
CA GLN A 218 -6.62 5.77 9.97
C GLN A 218 -8.15 5.87 9.94
N GLN A 219 -8.80 5.37 8.90
CA GLN A 219 -10.26 5.36 8.83
C GLN A 219 -10.89 4.54 9.98
N GLN A 220 -10.34 3.35 10.27
CA GLN A 220 -10.87 2.53 11.34
C GLN A 220 -10.57 3.13 12.72
N LEU A 221 -9.39 3.73 12.92
CA LEU A 221 -9.08 4.52 14.12
C LEU A 221 -10.07 5.67 14.30
N HIS A 222 -10.37 6.42 13.24
CA HIS A 222 -11.33 7.52 13.29
C HIS A 222 -12.72 7.05 13.75
N HIS A 223 -13.21 5.93 13.21
CA HIS A 223 -14.47 5.35 13.64
C HIS A 223 -14.43 4.80 15.08
N ARG A 224 -13.30 4.23 15.52
CA ARG A 224 -13.16 3.61 16.85
C ARG A 224 -13.00 4.64 17.96
N LEU A 225 -12.19 5.67 17.72
CA LEU A 225 -11.83 6.71 18.68
C LEU A 225 -12.81 7.88 18.66
N LYS A 226 -13.60 8.05 17.58
CA LYS A 226 -14.49 9.19 17.35
C LYS A 226 -13.78 10.55 17.41
N ASN A 227 -12.46 10.57 17.25
CA ASN A 227 -11.63 11.77 17.22
C ASN A 227 -10.71 11.70 15.99
N GLN A 228 -10.93 12.59 15.03
CA GLN A 228 -10.18 12.61 13.77
C GLN A 228 -8.70 12.99 13.92
N TRP A 229 -8.39 13.89 14.86
CA TRP A 229 -7.03 14.37 15.08
C TRP A 229 -6.20 13.34 15.83
N LEU A 230 -6.80 12.67 16.83
CA LEU A 230 -6.15 11.55 17.49
C LEU A 230 -5.95 10.37 16.53
N ALA A 231 -6.94 10.05 15.70
CA ALA A 231 -6.80 9.01 14.69
C ALA A 231 -5.70 9.34 13.66
N LEU A 232 -5.58 10.61 13.24
CA LEU A 232 -4.48 11.08 12.41
C LEU A 232 -3.14 10.86 13.12
N ALA A 233 -2.96 11.40 14.32
CA ALA A 233 -1.71 11.28 15.07
C ALA A 233 -1.27 9.82 15.27
N VAL A 234 -2.20 8.95 15.69
CA VAL A 234 -1.92 7.51 15.90
C VAL A 234 -1.59 6.82 14.59
N ALA A 235 -2.32 7.07 13.50
CA ALA A 235 -2.04 6.45 12.21
C ALA A 235 -0.71 6.92 11.60
N SER A 236 -0.35 8.19 11.79
CA SER A 236 0.94 8.73 11.36
C SER A 236 2.09 8.14 12.18
N PHE A 237 1.91 7.93 13.48
CA PHE A 237 2.91 7.25 14.31
C PHE A 237 3.07 5.77 13.95
N ILE A 238 1.97 5.05 13.70
CA ILE A 238 2.01 3.66 13.20
C ILE A 238 2.75 3.59 11.85
N PHE A 239 2.48 4.57 10.96
CA PHE A 239 3.21 4.69 9.69
C PHE A 239 4.71 4.87 9.92
N GLY A 240 5.11 5.77 10.84
CA GLY A 240 6.51 5.91 11.22
C GLY A 240 7.13 4.61 11.75
N LEU A 241 6.46 3.93 12.69
CA LEU A 241 6.93 2.68 13.27
C LEU A 241 7.09 1.56 12.22
N ALA A 242 6.25 1.54 11.18
CA ALA A 242 6.37 0.59 10.08
C ALA A 242 7.69 0.72 9.32
N HIS A 243 8.39 1.87 9.43
CA HIS A 243 9.68 2.13 8.77
C HIS A 243 10.87 2.00 9.73
N LEU A 244 10.69 1.42 10.93
CA LEU A 244 11.76 1.31 11.94
C LEU A 244 12.94 0.45 11.43
N ASN A 245 12.69 -0.53 10.57
CA ASN A 245 13.68 -1.39 9.91
C ASN A 245 14.38 -0.73 8.71
N ASN A 246 13.98 0.48 8.30
CA ASN A 246 14.60 1.16 7.15
C ASN A 246 15.96 1.73 7.55
N SER A 247 17.00 1.14 6.98
CA SER A 247 18.36 1.68 7.09
C SER A 247 18.60 2.72 6.00
N THR A 248 19.29 3.81 6.34
CA THR A 248 19.72 4.83 5.38
C THR A 248 21.10 5.38 5.78
N GLY A 249 21.71 6.25 4.98
CA GLY A 249 23.09 6.73 5.19
C GLY A 249 23.32 7.23 6.62
N GLY A 250 24.24 6.59 7.37
CA GLY A 250 24.52 6.96 8.76
C GLY A 250 23.47 6.56 9.81
N TYR A 251 22.34 5.96 9.43
CA TYR A 251 21.27 5.52 10.33
C TYR A 251 20.90 4.04 10.09
N PRO A 252 21.53 3.09 10.81
CA PRO A 252 21.19 1.67 10.71
C PRO A 252 19.84 1.36 11.39
N ALA A 253 19.23 0.25 11.01
CA ALA A 253 18.07 -0.29 11.73
C ALA A 253 18.47 -0.78 13.14
N PRO A 254 17.67 -0.53 14.20
CA PRO A 254 16.41 0.22 14.21
C PRO A 254 16.61 1.74 14.08
N ASN A 255 15.94 2.36 13.11
CA ASN A 255 16.14 3.75 12.73
C ASN A 255 15.02 4.66 13.25
N TRP A 256 15.16 5.11 14.50
CA TRP A 256 14.18 6.01 15.14
C TRP A 256 14.08 7.39 14.50
N MET A 257 15.13 7.85 13.81
CA MET A 257 15.07 9.11 13.08
C MET A 257 14.18 8.99 11.83
N TYR A 258 14.25 7.85 11.14
CA TYR A 258 13.31 7.52 10.06
C TYR A 258 11.88 7.47 10.61
N VAL A 259 11.65 6.83 11.76
CA VAL A 259 10.32 6.81 12.41
C VAL A 259 9.79 8.22 12.62
N LEU A 260 10.60 9.14 13.15
CA LEU A 260 10.21 10.54 13.37
C LEU A 260 9.85 11.23 12.05
N MET A 261 10.72 11.13 11.05
CA MET A 261 10.54 11.78 9.75
C MET A 261 9.33 11.24 8.98
N ALA A 262 9.17 9.92 8.96
CA ALA A 262 8.00 9.26 8.38
C ALA A 262 6.72 9.60 9.15
N THR A 263 6.77 9.74 10.49
CA THR A 263 5.62 10.20 11.27
C THR A 263 5.19 11.62 10.86
N ILE A 264 6.14 12.56 10.72
CA ILE A 264 5.87 13.93 10.29
C ILE A 264 5.28 13.94 8.87
N ALA A 265 5.86 13.19 7.95
CA ALA A 265 5.33 13.04 6.59
C ALA A 265 3.91 12.45 6.60
N GLY A 266 3.71 11.41 7.42
CA GLY A 266 2.42 10.76 7.60
C GLY A 266 1.32 11.67 8.14
N LEU A 267 1.66 12.75 8.88
CA LEU A 267 0.67 13.76 9.30
C LEU A 267 0.14 14.54 8.09
N ALA A 268 1.03 14.94 7.16
CA ALA A 268 0.65 15.65 5.94
C ALA A 268 -0.18 14.76 4.99
N TYR A 269 0.21 13.49 4.85
CA TYR A 269 -0.51 12.51 4.03
C TYR A 269 -1.91 12.28 4.61
N GLY A 270 -1.97 11.91 5.89
CA GLY A 270 -3.23 11.62 6.57
C GLY A 270 -4.17 12.81 6.69
N TRP A 271 -3.65 14.04 6.80
CA TRP A 271 -4.45 15.26 6.72
C TRP A 271 -5.04 15.45 5.31
N THR A 272 -4.24 15.23 4.26
CA THR A 272 -4.69 15.34 2.87
C THR A 272 -5.80 14.33 2.58
N TRP A 273 -5.63 13.08 2.98
CA TRP A 273 -6.70 12.08 2.91
C TRP A 273 -7.93 12.51 3.71
N HIS A 274 -7.76 13.04 4.92
CA HIS A 274 -8.87 13.48 5.75
C HIS A 274 -9.71 14.59 5.08
N LYS A 275 -9.06 15.55 4.40
CA LYS A 275 -9.71 16.68 3.71
C LYS A 275 -10.32 16.32 2.36
N THR A 276 -9.73 15.39 1.62
CA THR A 276 -10.19 15.00 0.27
C THR A 276 -11.09 13.78 0.28
N GLY A 277 -10.94 12.92 1.30
CA GLY A 277 -11.53 11.59 1.35
C GLY A 277 -10.96 10.64 0.29
N LYS A 278 -9.75 10.88 -0.24
CA LYS A 278 -9.16 10.13 -1.36
C LYS A 278 -7.73 9.70 -1.04
N ILE A 279 -7.46 8.39 -1.01
CA ILE A 279 -6.09 7.88 -0.85
C ILE A 279 -5.21 8.21 -2.05
N THR A 280 -5.79 8.37 -3.24
CA THR A 280 -5.06 8.81 -4.44
C THR A 280 -4.52 10.23 -4.28
N ALA A 281 -5.27 11.15 -3.67
CA ALA A 281 -4.75 12.49 -3.35
C ALA A 281 -3.66 12.44 -2.26
N SER A 282 -3.82 11.58 -1.25
CA SER A 282 -2.79 11.35 -0.23
C SER A 282 -1.49 10.84 -0.86
N ALA A 283 -1.60 9.87 -1.77
CA ALA A 283 -0.49 9.27 -2.48
C ALA A 283 0.24 10.27 -3.38
N LEU A 284 -0.43 11.32 -3.88
CA LEU A 284 0.25 12.39 -4.62
C LEU A 284 1.23 13.16 -3.72
N VAL A 285 0.81 13.49 -2.48
CA VAL A 285 1.69 14.15 -1.50
C VAL A 285 2.85 13.22 -1.17
N HIS A 286 2.56 11.96 -0.85
CA HIS A 286 3.55 10.97 -0.49
C HIS A 286 4.58 10.73 -1.61
N ALA A 287 4.14 10.41 -2.82
CA ALA A 287 5.04 10.19 -3.95
C ALA A 287 5.91 11.41 -4.26
N THR A 288 5.36 12.61 -4.13
CA THR A 288 6.11 13.85 -4.36
C THR A 288 7.14 14.10 -3.27
N VAL A 289 6.83 13.79 -2.00
CA VAL A 289 7.82 13.87 -0.91
C VAL A 289 8.95 12.86 -1.14
N ASN A 290 8.63 11.61 -1.48
CA ASN A 290 9.65 10.59 -1.77
C ASN A 290 10.50 10.97 -2.98
N PHE A 291 9.88 11.54 -4.01
CA PHE A 291 10.56 12.02 -5.21
C PHE A 291 11.50 13.19 -4.87
N ILE A 292 11.04 14.20 -4.12
CA ILE A 292 11.89 15.31 -3.66
C ILE A 292 13.06 14.78 -2.82
N TRP A 293 12.80 13.82 -1.93
CA TRP A 293 13.85 13.19 -1.14
C TRP A 293 14.86 12.52 -2.04
N GLY A 294 14.48 11.55 -2.87
CA GLY A 294 15.42 10.79 -3.71
C GLY A 294 16.20 11.62 -4.73
N ILE A 295 15.84 12.88 -4.93
CA ILE A 295 16.44 13.79 -5.91
C ILE A 295 17.30 14.85 -5.28
N PHE A 296 16.75 15.60 -4.33
CA PHE A 296 17.37 16.83 -3.80
C PHE A 296 17.98 16.61 -2.42
N LEU A 297 17.76 15.43 -1.83
CA LEU A 297 18.13 15.15 -0.45
C LEU A 297 18.79 13.76 -0.35
N THR A 298 19.69 13.60 0.60
CA THR A 298 20.17 12.29 1.04
C THR A 298 20.14 12.24 2.55
N ALA A 299 20.08 11.04 3.12
CA ALA A 299 20.33 10.87 4.55
C ALA A 299 21.81 10.61 4.82
#